data_AF-A0A957YD53-F1
#
_entry.id   AF-A0A957YD53-F1
#
_cell.length_a   1.000
_cell.length_b   1.000
_cell.length_c   1.000
_cell.angle_alpha   90.00
_cell.angle_beta   90.00
_cell.angle_gamma   90.00
#
_symmetry.space_group_name_H-M   'P 1'
#
loop_
_entity.id
_entity.type
_entity.pdbx_description
1 polymer ?
#
loop_
_entity_poly.entity_id
_entity_poly.type
_entity_poly.pdbx_seq_one_letter_code
_entity_poly.pdbx_strand_id
1 'polypeptide(L)'
;MTTVTLSEILDDLRAADQTLRKFEQRYWLSSDVFYELYNQGRLDDGENLEDFTEWAGFCKIKQHREELLSRFSKERIAKLISGPDDLIHLAPEEPLIEIVT
;
A
#
# COMPACT_ATOMS: atom_id res chain seq x y z
N MET A 1 10.14 -11.14 -14.60
CA MET A 1 9.03 -11.33 -13.66
C MET A 1 9.61 -11.13 -12.28
N THR A 2 9.28 -10.02 -11.62
CA THR A 2 9.67 -9.77 -10.23
C THR A 2 8.60 -10.38 -9.34
N THR A 3 9.01 -11.33 -8.51
CA THR A 3 8.18 -11.88 -7.44
C THR A 3 8.36 -11.00 -6.21
N VAL A 4 7.27 -10.67 -5.53
CA VAL A 4 7.30 -9.91 -4.28
C VAL A 4 6.71 -10.76 -3.14
N THR A 5 7.37 -10.74 -1.99
CA THR A 5 6.96 -11.46 -0.77
C THR A 5 5.97 -10.63 0.05
N LEU A 6 5.26 -11.27 0.99
CA LEU A 6 4.37 -10.54 1.89
C LEU A 6 5.17 -9.60 2.80
N SER A 7 6.31 -10.06 3.30
CA SER A 7 7.22 -9.25 4.11
C SER A 7 7.67 -7.99 3.38
N GLU A 8 8.08 -8.08 2.11
CA GLU A 8 8.44 -6.91 1.30
C GLU A 8 7.25 -5.96 1.08
N ILE A 9 6.05 -6.48 0.82
CA ILE A 9 4.85 -5.64 0.68
C ILE A 9 4.59 -4.87 1.99
N LEU A 10 4.66 -5.55 3.14
CA LEU A 10 4.39 -4.95 4.44
C LEU A 10 5.48 -3.95 4.87
N ASP A 11 6.74 -4.21 4.53
CA ASP A 11 7.84 -3.29 4.79
C ASP A 11 7.73 -2.02 3.94
N ASP A 12 7.40 -2.15 2.66
CA ASP A 12 7.15 -1.01 1.76
C ASP A 12 5.94 -0.18 2.23
N LEU A 13 4.86 -0.84 2.67
CA LEU A 13 3.69 -0.14 3.26
C LEU A 13 4.08 0.64 4.51
N ARG A 14 4.86 0.04 5.41
CA ARG A 14 5.35 0.71 6.62
C ARG A 14 6.20 1.92 6.28
N ALA A 15 7.11 1.79 5.31
CA ALA A 15 7.96 2.90 4.87
C ALA A 15 7.13 4.03 4.25
N ALA A 16 6.17 3.70 3.38
CA ALA A 16 5.28 4.67 2.77
C ALA A 16 4.42 5.40 3.82
N ASP A 17 3.82 4.68 4.76
CA ASP A 17 3.02 5.27 5.84
C ASP A 17 3.85 6.19 6.73
N GLN A 18 5.08 5.81 7.07
CA GLN A 18 5.97 6.66 7.87
C GLN A 18 6.30 7.97 7.16
N THR A 19 6.51 7.93 5.84
CA THR A 19 6.77 9.13 5.06
C THR A 19 5.52 9.99 4.91
N LEU A 20 4.37 9.39 4.56
CA LEU A 20 3.10 10.10 4.44
C LEU A 20 2.73 10.84 5.74
N ARG A 21 2.93 10.21 6.91
CA ARG A 21 2.69 10.86 8.21
C ARG A 21 3.50 12.14 8.43
N LYS A 22 4.71 12.24 7.87
CA LYS A 22 5.51 13.49 7.96
C LYS A 22 4.83 14.63 7.20
N PHE A 23 4.28 14.35 6.03
CA PHE A 23 3.53 15.32 5.24
C PHE A 23 2.19 15.68 5.89
N GLU A 24 1.48 14.70 6.46
CA GLU A 24 0.24 14.94 7.19
C GLU A 24 0.46 15.87 8.40
N GLN A 25 1.58 15.71 9.11
CA GLN A 25 1.97 16.59 10.21
C GLN A 25 2.44 17.97 9.70
N ARG A 26 3.19 18.01 8.60
CA ARG A 26 3.69 19.26 8.01
C ARG A 26 2.56 20.16 7.50
N TYR A 27 1.56 19.56 6.87
CA TYR A 27 0.45 20.26 6.22
C TYR A 27 -0.88 20.19 6.99
N TRP A 28 -0.91 19.48 8.13
CA TRP A 28 -2.07 19.33 9.01
C TRP A 28 -3.33 18.81 8.31
N LEU A 29 -3.14 17.90 7.36
CA LEU A 29 -4.20 17.28 6.55
C LEU A 29 -3.94 15.78 6.46
N SER A 30 -5.00 14.95 6.53
CA SER A 30 -4.84 13.53 6.22
C SER A 30 -4.47 13.33 4.75
N SER A 31 -3.72 12.27 4.45
CA SER A 31 -3.33 11.97 3.06
C SER A 31 -4.54 11.80 2.15
N ASP A 32 -5.67 11.30 2.66
CA ASP A 32 -6.90 11.14 1.86
C ASP A 32 -7.43 12.50 1.38
N VAL A 33 -7.59 13.47 2.31
CA VAL A 33 -8.08 14.82 1.98
C VAL A 33 -7.06 15.55 1.12
N PHE A 34 -5.77 15.40 1.43
CA PHE A 34 -4.70 15.99 0.65
C PHE A 34 -4.70 15.45 -0.80
N TYR A 35 -5.00 14.17 -1.00
CA TYR A 35 -5.09 13.53 -2.33
C TYR A 35 -6.28 13.97 -3.15
N GLU A 36 -7.42 14.19 -2.51
CA GLU A 36 -8.56 14.81 -3.18
C GLU A 36 -8.22 16.22 -3.68
N LEU A 37 -7.58 17.04 -2.87
CA LEU A 37 -7.18 18.41 -3.25
C LEU A 37 -6.11 18.41 -4.36
N TYR A 38 -5.12 17.51 -4.26
CA TYR A 38 -4.10 17.30 -5.28
C TYR A 38 -4.72 16.97 -6.63
N ASN A 39 -5.63 15.99 -6.68
CA ASN A 39 -6.28 15.57 -7.91
C ASN A 39 -7.23 16.63 -8.50
N GLN A 40 -7.75 17.53 -7.68
CA GLN A 40 -8.58 18.65 -8.12
C GLN A 40 -7.74 19.82 -8.66
N GLY A 41 -6.41 19.77 -8.54
CA GLY A 41 -5.53 20.90 -8.89
C GLY A 41 -5.76 22.12 -7.98
N ARG A 42 -6.17 21.87 -6.73
CA ARG A 42 -6.52 22.91 -5.73
C ARG A 42 -5.45 23.14 -4.66
N LEU A 43 -4.31 22.48 -4.82
CA LEU A 43 -3.13 22.78 -4.03
C LEU A 43 -2.49 24.09 -4.51
N ASP A 44 -1.46 24.55 -3.80
CA ASP A 44 -0.79 25.82 -4.06
C ASP A 44 -0.37 26.02 -5.53
N ASP A 45 0.01 27.24 -5.87
CA ASP A 45 0.45 27.63 -7.21
C ASP A 45 1.89 27.21 -7.54
N GLY A 46 2.42 26.20 -6.84
CA GLY A 46 3.73 25.59 -7.07
C GLY A 46 4.78 25.91 -6.00
N GLU A 47 4.44 26.66 -4.95
CA GLU A 47 5.36 26.97 -3.84
C GLU A 47 5.92 25.72 -3.17
N ASN A 48 5.13 24.65 -3.02
CA ASN A 48 5.55 23.38 -2.42
C ASN A 48 5.51 22.22 -3.42
N LEU A 49 5.75 22.50 -4.70
CA LEU A 49 5.66 21.50 -5.78
C LEU A 49 6.51 20.25 -5.53
N GLU A 50 7.74 20.42 -5.04
CA GLU A 50 8.66 19.31 -4.74
C GLU A 50 8.07 18.37 -3.67
N ASP A 51 7.64 18.97 -2.56
CA ASP A 51 6.98 18.31 -1.45
C ASP A 51 5.73 17.53 -1.90
N PHE A 52 4.86 18.16 -2.68
CA PHE A 52 3.63 17.53 -3.17
C PHE A 52 3.91 16.41 -4.16
N THR A 53 4.94 16.57 -4.99
CA THR A 53 5.36 15.53 -5.95
C THR A 53 5.93 14.32 -5.22
N GLU A 54 6.78 14.53 -4.22
CA GLU A 54 7.32 13.46 -3.39
C GLU A 54 6.19 12.73 -2.64
N TRP A 55 5.33 13.48 -1.95
CA TRP A 55 4.20 12.94 -1.21
C TRP A 55 3.25 12.14 -2.12
N ALA A 56 2.91 12.66 -3.31
CA ALA A 56 2.05 11.95 -4.26
C ALA A 56 2.70 10.65 -4.75
N GLY A 57 4.02 10.61 -4.89
CA GLY A 57 4.78 9.39 -5.16
C GLY A 57 4.57 8.33 -4.08
N PHE A 58 4.68 8.70 -2.81
CA PHE A 58 4.42 7.79 -1.68
C PHE A 58 2.96 7.35 -1.60
N CYS A 59 1.99 8.21 -1.93
CA CYS A 59 0.59 7.81 -2.05
C CYS A 59 0.41 6.70 -3.10
N LYS A 60 1.06 6.84 -4.27
CA LYS A 60 1.01 5.82 -5.33
C LYS A 60 1.68 4.51 -4.93
N ILE A 61 2.83 4.58 -4.26
CA ILE A 61 3.51 3.39 -3.73
C ILE A 61 2.58 2.66 -2.75
N LYS A 62 2.00 3.38 -1.80
CA LYS A 62 1.06 2.81 -0.82
C LYS A 62 -0.12 2.13 -1.50
N GLN A 63 -0.83 2.84 -2.39
CA GLN A 63 -1.98 2.30 -3.14
C GLN A 63 -1.61 0.99 -3.86
N HIS A 64 -0.50 1.00 -4.58
CA HIS A 64 -0.05 -0.19 -5.31
C HIS A 64 0.29 -1.36 -4.37
N ARG A 65 0.94 -1.10 -3.23
CA ARG A 65 1.26 -2.15 -2.25
C ARG A 65 0.03 -2.68 -1.52
N GLU A 66 -0.97 -1.85 -1.26
CA GLU A 66 -2.27 -2.28 -0.72
C GLU A 66 -3.02 -3.19 -1.71
N GLU A 67 -2.97 -2.87 -3.01
CA GLU A 67 -3.52 -3.74 -4.06
C GLU A 67 -2.82 -5.11 -4.10
N LEU A 68 -1.48 -5.12 -4.01
CA LEU A 68 -0.69 -6.35 -3.95
C LEU A 68 -1.01 -7.17 -2.71
N LEU A 69 -1.12 -6.53 -1.53
CA LEU A 69 -1.52 -7.18 -0.29
C LEU A 69 -2.92 -7.80 -0.39
N SER A 70 -3.86 -7.07 -1.00
CA SER A 70 -5.23 -7.56 -1.24
C SER A 70 -5.23 -8.79 -2.15
N ARG A 71 -4.46 -8.75 -3.25
CA ARG A 71 -4.29 -9.90 -4.15
C ARG A 71 -3.65 -11.09 -3.43
N PHE A 72 -2.59 -10.87 -2.65
CA PHE A 72 -1.94 -11.89 -1.82
C PHE A 72 -2.93 -12.59 -0.91
N SER A 73 -3.71 -11.79 -0.19
CA SER A 73 -4.68 -12.29 0.78
C SER A 73 -5.75 -13.15 0.09
N LYS A 74 -6.26 -12.71 -1.06
CA LYS A 74 -7.24 -13.46 -1.85
C LYS A 74 -6.67 -14.78 -2.38
N GLU A 75 -5.45 -14.77 -2.90
CA GLU A 75 -4.78 -15.97 -3.39
C GLU A 75 -4.49 -16.96 -2.27
N ARG A 76 -4.07 -16.48 -1.10
CA ARG A 76 -3.89 -17.30 0.11
C ARG A 76 -5.19 -18.01 0.49
N ILE A 77 -6.28 -17.26 0.58
CA ILE A 77 -7.60 -17.82 0.95
C ILE A 77 -8.09 -18.81 -0.11
N ALA A 78 -7.93 -18.52 -1.40
CA ALA A 78 -8.32 -19.45 -2.46
C ALA A 78 -7.58 -20.80 -2.37
N LYS A 79 -6.28 -20.77 -2.04
CA LYS A 79 -5.49 -21.99 -1.80
C LYS A 79 -5.96 -22.77 -0.56
N LEU A 80 -6.32 -22.07 0.51
CA LEU A 80 -6.80 -22.70 1.75
C LEU A 80 -8.19 -23.33 1.59
N ILE A 81 -9.11 -22.67 0.88
CA ILE A 81 -10.46 -23.17 0.61
C ILE A 81 -10.44 -24.39 -0.32
N SER A 82 -9.44 -24.50 -1.20
CA SER A 82 -9.29 -25.67 -2.09
C SER A 82 -8.82 -26.93 -1.36
N GLY A 83 -8.57 -26.86 -0.05
CA GLY A 83 -8.20 -27.99 0.78
C GLY A 83 -9.37 -28.94 1.08
N PRO A 84 -9.09 -30.15 1.61
CA PRO A 84 -10.10 -31.14 1.94
C PRO A 84 -10.90 -30.84 3.22
N ASP A 85 -10.52 -29.79 3.97
CA ASP A 85 -11.12 -29.42 5.25
C ASP A 85 -12.13 -28.29 5.05
N ASP A 86 -13.23 -28.33 5.80
CA ASP A 86 -14.30 -27.31 5.74
C ASP A 86 -13.90 -26.03 6.50
N LEU A 87 -12.85 -26.13 7.34
CA LEU A 87 -12.32 -25.03 8.14
C LEU A 87 -11.02 -24.46 7.57
N ILE A 88 -10.91 -23.12 7.58
CA ILE A 88 -9.70 -22.41 7.16
C ILE A 88 -8.71 -22.36 8.33
N HIS A 89 -7.60 -23.10 8.21
CA HIS A 89 -6.51 -23.07 9.18
C HIS A 89 -5.46 -22.02 8.78
N LEU A 90 -5.34 -20.97 9.60
CA LEU A 90 -4.35 -19.90 9.40
C LEU A 90 -3.08 -20.21 10.19
N ALA A 91 -2.06 -20.75 9.52
CA ALA A 91 -0.72 -20.90 10.10
C ALA A 91 0.00 -19.53 10.21
N PRO A 92 0.81 -19.32 11.26
CA PRO A 92 1.54 -18.07 11.47
C PRO A 92 2.76 -17.89 10.54
N GLU A 93 3.14 -18.92 9.80
CA GLU A 93 4.25 -18.89 8.86
C GLU A 93 3.92 -18.06 7.61
N GLU A 94 4.93 -17.35 7.08
CA GLU A 94 4.76 -16.60 5.84
C GLU A 94 4.54 -17.57 4.67
N PRO A 95 3.41 -17.46 3.94
CA PRO A 95 3.14 -18.40 2.86
C PRO A 95 3.95 -18.01 1.63
N LEU A 96 4.53 -19.02 0.97
CA LEU A 96 5.25 -18.87 -0.29
C LEU A 96 4.25 -18.67 -1.44
N ILE A 97 3.77 -17.43 -1.60
CA ILE A 97 2.89 -17.01 -2.69
C ILE A 97 3.64 -15.99 -3.52
N GLU A 98 3.97 -16.37 -4.75
CA GLU A 98 4.60 -15.48 -5.71
C GLU A 98 3.54 -14.61 -6.38
N ILE A 99 3.63 -13.31 -6.16
CA ILE A 99 2.79 -12.33 -6.86
C ILE A 99 3.60 -11.67 -7.95
N VAL A 100 3.11 -11.76 -9.18
CA VAL A 100 3.72 -11.08 -10.33
C VAL A 100 3.29 -9.61 -10.31
N THR A 101 4.26 -8.71 -10.09
CA THR A 101 4.09 -7.26 -10.20
C THR A 101 3.98 -6.79 -11.64
#